data_AF-A0A444R4A1-F1
#
_entry.id   AF-A0A444R4A1-F1
#
_cell.length_a   1.000
_cell.length_b   1.000
_cell.length_c   1.000
_cell.angle_alpha   90.00
_cell.angle_beta   90.00
_cell.angle_gamma   90.00
#
_symmetry.space_group_name_H-M   'P 1'
#
loop_
_entity.id
_entity.type
_entity.pdbx_description
1 polymer ?
#
loop_
_entity_poly.entity_id
_entity_poly.type
_entity_poly.pdbx_seq_one_letter_code
_entity_poly.pdbx_strand_id
1 'polypeptide(L)'
;RGGMDDGQAIWMKDPLQSHFFNTLQAGELLYERMKQVLQEPAPAQAVLTCFHRVLLLGFRGRYQDPVAPERDQVISTLNGLVAPFGVLPETAVLNVPLSPRQHPLLHSPFFWLVTLTLLLAGVWWGLHHWLNVLVDELLPQSLR
;
A
#
# COMPACT_ATOMS: atom_id res chain seq x y z
N ARG A 1 -21.98 15.12 3.43
CA ARG A 1 -20.77 15.74 4.01
C ARG A 1 -20.98 15.78 5.51
N GLY A 2 -20.32 14.91 6.27
CA GLY A 2 -20.36 14.96 7.73
C GLY A 2 -19.69 16.24 8.21
N GLY A 3 -20.32 16.96 9.14
CA GLY A 3 -19.72 18.12 9.79
C GLY A 3 -18.49 17.72 10.59
N MET A 4 -17.72 18.73 11.02
CA MET A 4 -16.59 18.52 11.93
C MET A 4 -17.11 17.88 13.22
N ASP A 5 -16.54 16.74 13.61
CA ASP A 5 -16.88 16.13 14.90
C ASP A 5 -16.23 16.90 16.07
N ASP A 6 -16.78 16.71 17.27
CA ASP A 6 -16.32 17.42 18.47
C ASP A 6 -14.83 17.15 18.77
N GLY A 7 -14.35 15.94 18.48
CA GLY A 7 -12.95 15.54 18.68
C GLY A 7 -12.00 16.28 17.74
N GLN A 8 -12.37 16.40 16.47
CA GLN A 8 -11.66 17.15 15.45
C GLN A 8 -11.64 18.65 15.80
N ALA A 9 -12.75 19.19 16.30
CA ALA A 9 -12.81 20.59 16.74
C ALA A 9 -11.87 20.86 17.93
N ILE A 10 -11.84 19.98 18.92
CA ILE A 10 -10.92 20.07 20.07
C ILE A 10 -9.47 19.96 19.58
N TRP A 11 -9.17 18.98 18.73
CA TRP A 11 -7.83 18.75 18.21
C TRP A 11 -7.30 19.93 17.39
N MET A 12 -8.15 20.56 16.57
CA MET A 12 -7.77 21.74 15.79
C MET A 12 -7.49 22.96 16.68
N LYS A 13 -8.19 23.08 17.82
CA LYS A 13 -8.02 24.19 18.76
C LYS A 13 -6.73 24.07 19.58
N ASP A 14 -6.44 22.87 20.08
CA ASP A 14 -5.28 22.62 20.95
C ASP A 14 -4.69 21.22 20.68
N PRO A 15 -3.88 21.06 19.61
CA PRO A 15 -3.28 19.77 19.29
C PRO A 15 -2.23 19.40 20.34
N LEU A 16 -2.05 18.10 20.61
CA LEU A 16 -1.15 17.62 21.67
C LEU A 16 0.30 18.15 21.55
N GLN A 17 0.80 18.36 20.33
CA GLN A 17 2.11 18.97 20.11
C GLN A 17 2.21 20.40 20.68
N SER A 18 1.14 21.19 20.56
CA SER A 18 1.06 22.54 21.11
C SER A 18 0.87 22.46 22.62
N HIS A 19 -0.08 21.65 23.06
CA HIS A 19 -0.45 21.50 24.47
C HIS A 19 0.73 21.06 25.36
N PHE A 20 1.45 20.01 24.94
CA PHE A 20 2.51 19.41 25.77
C PHE A 20 3.91 19.94 25.46
N PHE A 21 4.17 20.32 24.21
CA PHE A 21 5.52 20.63 23.74
C PHE A 21 5.67 22.07 23.23
N ASN A 22 4.61 22.88 23.30
CA ASN A 22 4.59 24.26 22.84
C ASN A 22 5.15 24.43 21.41
N THR A 23 4.83 23.48 20.53
CA THR A 23 5.30 23.45 19.14
C THR A 23 4.19 23.04 18.19
N LEU A 24 4.26 23.58 16.97
CA LEU A 24 3.43 23.16 15.83
C LEU A 24 4.24 22.43 14.76
N GLN A 25 5.53 22.18 15.02
CA GLN A 25 6.50 21.65 14.07
C GLN A 25 6.90 20.20 14.37
N ALA A 26 6.08 19.43 15.10
CA ALA A 26 6.42 18.06 15.47
C ALA A 26 6.68 17.15 14.25
N GLY A 27 6.07 17.47 13.10
CA GLY A 27 6.32 16.79 11.82
C GLY A 27 7.77 16.87 11.31
N GLU A 28 8.48 17.94 11.65
CA GLU A 28 9.89 18.17 11.31
C GLU A 28 10.81 17.69 12.44
N LEU A 29 10.55 18.23 13.64
CA LEU A 29 11.38 18.01 14.83
C LEU A 29 11.51 16.53 15.21
N LEU A 30 10.49 15.71 14.96
CA LEU A 30 10.56 14.29 15.27
C LEU A 30 11.61 13.57 14.42
N TYR A 31 11.74 13.90 13.13
CA TYR A 31 12.77 13.30 12.27
C TYR A 31 14.16 13.80 12.60
N GLU A 32 14.31 15.09 12.94
CA GLU A 32 15.58 15.62 13.43
C GLU A 32 16.01 14.89 14.71
N ARG A 33 15.07 14.68 15.64
CA ARG A 33 15.34 13.94 16.87
C ARG A 33 15.71 12.49 16.60
N MET A 34 15.02 11.82 15.67
CA MET A 34 15.38 10.46 15.25
C MET A 34 16.83 10.39 14.75
N LYS A 35 17.24 11.32 13.87
CA LYS A 35 18.61 11.35 13.36
C LYS A 35 19.64 11.60 14.45
N GLN A 36 19.35 12.53 15.37
CA GLN A 36 20.22 12.80 16.52
C GLN A 36 20.43 11.54 17.36
N VAL A 37 19.35 10.85 17.74
CA VAL A 37 19.44 9.62 18.55
C VAL A 37 20.16 8.51 17.78
N LEU A 38 19.95 8.39 16.47
CA LEU A 38 20.66 7.39 15.65
C LEU A 38 22.18 7.64 15.54
N GLN A 39 22.65 8.86 15.81
CA GLN A 39 24.07 9.21 15.84
C GLN A 39 24.70 9.03 17.23
N GLU A 40 23.91 8.80 18.28
CA GLU A 40 24.42 8.56 19.62
C GLU A 40 25.18 7.21 19.66
N PRO A 41 26.27 7.09 20.43
CA PRO A 41 27.06 5.87 20.48
C PRO A 41 26.33 4.71 21.17
N ALA A 42 25.37 5.00 22.05
CA ALA A 42 24.59 4.02 22.79
C ALA A 42 23.16 4.52 23.04
N PRO A 43 22.31 4.58 21.99
CA PRO A 43 20.94 5.09 22.11
C PRO A 43 20.06 4.16 22.95
N ALA A 44 19.15 4.75 23.72
CA ALA A 44 18.20 4.01 24.53
C ALA A 44 17.24 3.18 23.64
N GLN A 45 17.23 1.86 23.84
CA GLN A 45 16.44 0.92 23.03
C GLN A 45 14.93 1.20 23.05
N ALA A 46 14.40 1.66 24.18
CA ALA A 46 13.00 2.05 24.30
C ALA A 46 12.66 3.24 23.38
N VAL A 47 13.56 4.22 23.26
CA VAL A 47 13.36 5.40 22.40
C VAL A 47 13.38 5.01 20.93
N LEU A 48 14.36 4.19 20.52
CA LEU A 48 14.42 3.64 19.16
C LEU A 48 13.15 2.85 18.82
N THR A 49 12.67 2.04 19.76
CA THR A 49 11.42 1.29 19.60
C THR A 49 10.24 2.24 19.43
N CYS A 50 10.10 3.27 20.27
CA CYS A 50 9.04 4.26 20.11
C CYS A 50 9.07 4.94 18.74
N PHE A 51 10.24 5.39 18.27
CA PHE A 51 10.37 5.98 16.94
C PHE A 51 10.00 5.02 15.82
N HIS A 52 10.48 3.78 15.88
CA HIS A 52 10.13 2.74 14.93
C HIS A 52 8.61 2.51 14.86
N ARG A 53 7.96 2.39 16.02
CA ARG A 53 6.51 2.13 16.11
C ARG A 53 5.68 3.31 15.60
N VAL A 54 6.09 4.54 15.89
CA VAL A 54 5.42 5.75 15.37
C VAL A 54 5.45 5.76 13.83
N LEU A 55 6.59 5.44 13.20
CA LEU A 55 6.70 5.38 11.74
C LEU A 55 5.88 4.22 11.15
N LEU A 56 5.84 3.08 11.83
CA LEU A 56 5.06 1.93 11.40
C LEU A 56 3.55 2.19 11.44
N LEU A 57 3.08 2.95 12.44
CA LEU A 57 1.67 3.39 12.53
C LEU A 57 1.28 4.43 11.47
N GLY A 58 2.19 4.79 10.57
CA GLY A 58 1.91 5.64 9.41
C GLY A 58 2.21 7.12 9.63
N PHE A 59 2.96 7.48 10.68
CA PHE A 59 3.42 8.86 10.82
C PHE A 59 4.30 9.28 9.64
N ARG A 60 3.91 10.36 8.95
CA ARG A 60 4.62 10.90 7.79
C ARG A 60 5.41 12.16 8.10
N GLY A 61 4.90 13.02 8.99
CA GLY A 61 5.52 14.30 9.32
C GLY A 61 5.76 15.16 8.08
N ARG A 62 6.99 15.67 7.91
CA ARG A 62 7.38 16.48 6.75
C ARG A 62 7.35 15.76 5.39
N TYR A 63 7.40 14.42 5.38
CA TYR A 63 7.43 13.63 4.15
C TYR A 63 6.02 13.25 3.69
N GLN A 64 5.33 14.19 3.05
CA GLN A 64 3.99 13.95 2.49
C GLN A 64 4.05 13.07 1.24
N ASP A 65 5.14 13.17 0.48
CA ASP A 65 5.37 12.38 -0.72
C ASP A 65 5.61 10.90 -0.39
N PRO A 66 4.99 9.97 -1.14
CA PRO A 66 5.20 8.54 -0.95
C PRO A 66 6.66 8.09 -1.20
N VAL A 67 7.41 8.84 -2.01
CA VAL A 67 8.79 8.53 -2.38
C VAL A 67 9.70 9.54 -1.70
N ALA A 68 10.20 9.18 -0.52
CA ALA A 68 11.08 10.02 0.27
C ALA A 68 12.31 9.20 0.70
N PRO A 69 13.42 9.22 -0.05
CA PRO A 69 14.56 8.32 0.18
C PRO A 69 15.18 8.49 1.57
N GLU A 70 15.15 9.72 2.10
CA GLU A 70 15.63 10.02 3.44
C GLU A 70 14.77 9.37 4.54
N ARG A 71 13.44 9.34 4.36
CA ARG A 71 12.52 8.64 5.26
C ARG A 71 12.78 7.14 5.20
N ASP A 72 12.94 6.60 4.00
CA ASP A 72 13.19 5.17 3.81
C ASP A 72 14.51 4.74 4.45
N GLN A 73 15.54 5.59 4.37
CA GLN A 73 16.81 5.38 5.07
C GLN A 73 16.60 5.33 6.58
N VAL A 74 15.90 6.30 7.19
CA VAL A 74 15.61 6.30 8.63
C VAL A 74 14.86 5.05 9.07
N ILE A 75 13.85 4.63 8.29
CA ILE A 75 13.08 3.40 8.57
C ILE A 75 13.99 2.17 8.48
N SER A 76 14.84 2.08 7.46
CA SER A 76 15.75 0.95 7.28
C SER A 76 16.75 0.83 8.44
N THR A 77 17.29 1.95 8.92
CA THR A 77 18.19 1.96 10.07
C THR A 77 17.47 1.54 11.34
N LEU A 78 16.27 2.07 11.60
CA LEU A 78 15.47 1.69 12.77
C LEU A 78 15.06 0.22 12.75
N ASN A 79 14.73 -0.34 11.57
CA ASN A 79 14.43 -1.77 11.41
C ASN A 79 15.61 -2.67 11.81
N GLY A 80 16.85 -2.23 11.53
CA GLY A 80 18.06 -2.98 11.91
C GLY A 80 18.38 -2.92 13.40
N LEU A 81 17.90 -1.89 14.11
CA LEU A 81 18.23 -1.64 15.51
C LEU A 81 17.16 -2.12 16.50
N VAL A 82 15.91 -2.26 16.07
CA VAL A 82 14.76 -2.59 16.95
C VAL A 82 14.34 -4.03 16.75
N ALA A 83 14.09 -4.74 17.85
CA ALA A 83 13.59 -6.11 17.81
C ALA A 83 12.24 -6.18 17.05
N PRO A 84 12.03 -7.21 16.21
CA PRO A 84 10.73 -7.49 15.60
C PRO A 84 9.65 -7.63 16.67
N PHE A 85 8.39 -7.44 16.30
CA PHE A 85 7.29 -7.72 17.23
C PHE A 85 7.38 -9.16 17.74
N GLY A 86 7.39 -9.32 19.06
CA GLY A 86 7.03 -10.58 19.68
C GLY A 86 5.53 -10.78 19.50
N VAL A 87 5.13 -11.31 18.33
CA VAL A 87 3.74 -11.70 18.12
C VAL A 87 3.50 -12.93 18.99
N LEU A 88 2.85 -12.75 20.14
CA LEU A 88 2.31 -13.88 20.88
C LEU A 88 1.28 -14.55 19.96
N PRO A 89 1.39 -15.87 19.68
CA PRO A 89 0.57 -16.54 18.67
C PRO A 89 -0.94 -16.35 18.82
N GLU A 90 -1.44 -16.06 20.02
CA GLU A 90 -2.88 -15.89 20.28
C GLU A 90 -3.49 -14.58 19.75
N THR A 91 -2.70 -13.55 19.43
CA THR A 91 -3.22 -12.29 18.86
C THR A 91 -3.03 -12.17 17.35
N ALA A 92 -2.51 -13.22 16.70
CA ALA A 92 -2.21 -13.25 15.27
C ALA A 92 -3.45 -13.36 14.35
N VAL A 93 -4.67 -13.12 14.85
CA VAL A 93 -5.89 -13.16 14.03
C VAL A 93 -6.09 -11.84 13.25
N LEU A 94 -5.37 -10.77 13.60
CA LEU A 94 -5.39 -9.49 12.85
C LEU A 94 -4.15 -9.24 11.99
N ASN A 95 -3.19 -10.18 11.96
CA ASN A 95 -2.12 -10.15 10.97
C ASN A 95 -2.66 -10.67 9.63
N VAL A 96 -3.46 -9.85 8.96
CA VAL A 96 -3.43 -9.89 7.49
C VAL A 96 -1.99 -9.53 7.13
N PRO A 97 -1.21 -10.42 6.51
CA PRO A 97 0.10 -10.02 6.02
C PRO A 97 -0.12 -8.80 5.12
N LEU A 98 0.61 -7.70 5.38
CA LEU A 98 0.83 -6.70 4.35
C LEU A 98 1.41 -7.48 3.18
N SER A 99 0.54 -7.82 2.23
CA SER A 99 0.89 -8.64 1.09
C SER A 99 2.04 -7.94 0.39
N PRO A 100 3.25 -8.52 0.38
CA PRO A 100 4.36 -7.89 -0.30
C PRO A 100 4.03 -7.99 -1.78
N ARG A 101 3.78 -6.84 -2.39
CA ARG A 101 3.89 -6.67 -3.84
C ARG A 101 2.88 -7.52 -4.62
N GLN A 102 1.63 -7.06 -4.65
CA GLN A 102 0.69 -7.49 -5.69
C GLN A 102 1.34 -7.27 -7.05
N HIS A 103 1.42 -8.32 -7.86
CA HIS A 103 2.06 -8.31 -9.16
C HIS A 103 1.41 -7.23 -10.06
N PRO A 104 2.13 -6.16 -10.44
CA PRO A 104 1.55 -5.03 -11.18
C PRO A 104 1.10 -5.40 -12.61
N LEU A 105 1.39 -6.64 -13.05
CA LEU A 105 1.02 -7.15 -14.37
C LEU A 105 -0.47 -7.50 -14.50
N LEU A 106 -1.11 -7.99 -13.43
CA LEU A 106 -2.52 -8.42 -13.48
C LEU A 106 -3.53 -7.26 -13.49
N HIS A 107 -3.06 -6.04 -13.19
CA HIS A 107 -3.87 -4.81 -13.22
C HIS A 107 -3.58 -3.91 -14.43
N SER A 108 -2.74 -4.36 -15.38
CA SER A 108 -2.49 -3.59 -16.60
C SER A 108 -3.71 -3.66 -17.54
N PRO A 109 -4.26 -2.53 -18.02
CA PRO A 109 -5.38 -2.53 -18.97
C PRO A 109 -5.02 -3.27 -20.28
N PHE A 110 -3.74 -3.32 -20.62
CA PHE A 110 -3.26 -4.02 -21.82
C PHE A 110 -3.46 -5.54 -21.73
N PHE A 111 -3.31 -6.14 -20.53
CA PHE A 111 -3.55 -7.56 -20.33
C PHE A 111 -5.02 -7.93 -20.60
N TRP A 112 -5.95 -7.09 -20.12
CA TRP A 112 -7.37 -7.28 -20.36
C TRP A 112 -7.76 -7.09 -21.83
N LEU A 113 -7.15 -6.13 -22.53
CA LEU A 113 -7.36 -5.94 -23.96
C LEU A 113 -6.93 -7.17 -24.76
N VAL A 114 -5.72 -7.69 -24.52
CA VAL A 114 -5.23 -8.90 -25.21
C VAL A 114 -6.13 -10.09 -24.94
N THR A 115 -6.54 -10.29 -23.69
CA THR A 115 -7.40 -11.41 -23.29
C THR A 115 -8.78 -11.32 -23.95
N LEU A 116 -9.39 -10.12 -23.98
CA LEU A 116 -10.67 -9.88 -24.64
C LEU A 116 -10.60 -10.13 -26.15
N THR A 117 -9.55 -9.65 -26.81
CA THR A 117 -9.33 -9.89 -28.25
C THR A 117 -9.17 -11.38 -28.56
N LEU A 118 -8.45 -12.12 -27.72
CA LEU A 118 -8.21 -13.56 -27.90
C LEU A 118 -9.50 -14.36 -27.70
N LEU A 119 -10.34 -13.98 -26.72
CA LEU A 119 -11.68 -14.56 -26.55
C LEU A 119 -12.59 -14.28 -27.74
N LEU A 120 -12.63 -13.04 -28.24
CA LEU A 120 -13.42 -12.67 -29.42
C LEU A 120 -12.98 -13.45 -30.66
N ALA A 121 -11.67 -13.60 -30.88
CA ALA A 121 -11.14 -14.37 -32.00
C ALA A 121 -11.49 -15.87 -31.89
N GLY A 122 -11.42 -16.45 -30.69
CA GLY A 122 -11.80 -17.84 -30.45
C GLY A 122 -13.29 -18.09 -30.70
N VAL A 123 -14.16 -17.21 -30.18
CA VAL A 123 -15.61 -17.28 -30.41
C VAL A 123 -15.94 -17.13 -31.89
N TRP A 124 -15.31 -16.16 -32.56
CA TRP A 124 -15.48 -15.95 -34.00
C TRP A 124 -15.08 -17.18 -34.81
N TRP A 125 -13.92 -17.76 -34.52
CA TRP A 125 -13.39 -18.94 -35.20
C TRP A 125 -14.29 -20.16 -35.00
N GLY A 126 -14.73 -20.40 -33.77
CA GLY A 126 -15.67 -21.48 -33.46
C GLY A 126 -17.01 -21.32 -34.17
N LEU A 127 -17.57 -20.10 -34.15
CA LEU A 127 -18.82 -19.81 -34.83
C LEU A 127 -18.70 -19.97 -36.35
N HIS A 128 -17.59 -19.52 -36.94
CA HIS A 128 -17.32 -19.66 -38.36
C HIS A 128 -17.19 -21.14 -38.77
N HIS A 129 -16.47 -21.95 -38.00
CA HIS A 129 -16.38 -23.39 -38.25
C HIS A 129 -17.72 -24.09 -38.14
N TRP A 130 -18.51 -23.75 -37.11
CA TRP A 130 -19.83 -24.34 -36.92
C TRP A 130 -20.81 -23.94 -38.03
N LEU A 131 -20.77 -22.68 -38.48
CA LEU A 131 -21.51 -22.21 -39.64
C LEU A 131 -21.12 -22.97 -40.90
N ASN A 132 -19.82 -23.15 -41.19
CA ASN A 132 -19.39 -23.86 -42.38
C ASN A 132 -19.83 -25.33 -42.38
N VAL A 133 -19.79 -25.99 -41.23
CA VAL A 133 -20.28 -27.38 -41.10
C VAL A 133 -21.79 -27.45 -41.34
N LEU A 134 -22.57 -26.54 -40.76
CA LEU A 134 -24.02 -26.50 -41.00
C LEU A 134 -24.38 -26.12 -42.43
N VAL A 135 -23.59 -25.23 -43.05
CA VAL A 135 -23.76 -24.82 -44.45
C VAL A 135 -23.48 -26.02 -45.36
N ASP A 136 -22.41 -26.78 -45.13
CA ASP A 136 -22.10 -27.99 -45.91
C ASP A 136 -23.13 -29.11 -45.69
N GLU A 137 -23.73 -29.21 -44.50
CA GLU A 137 -24.71 -30.25 -44.16
C GLU A 137 -26.13 -29.90 -44.64
N LEU A 138 -26.47 -28.61 -44.75
CA LEU A 138 -27.81 -28.13 -45.12
C LEU A 138 -27.91 -27.57 -46.55
N LEU A 139 -26.81 -27.38 -47.28
CA LEU A 139 -26.87 -27.09 -48.73
C LEU A 139 -26.95 -28.40 -49.52
N PRO A 140 -28.12 -28.76 -50.09
CA PRO A 140 -28.19 -29.83 -51.07
C PRO A 140 -27.30 -29.46 -52.27
N GLN A 141 -26.63 -30.45 -52.87
CA GLN A 141 -25.77 -30.31 -54.05
C GLN A 141 -26.46 -29.76 -55.32
N SER A 142 -27.67 -29.22 -55.22
CA SER A 142 -28.47 -28.68 -56.33
C SER A 142 -28.21 -27.20 -56.65
N LEU A 143 -27.27 -26.53 -55.98
CA LEU A 143 -26.84 -25.16 -56.30
C LEU A 143 -25.30 -25.02 -56.29
N ARG A 144 -24.60 -25.97 -56.90
CA ARG A 144 -23.27 -25.73 -57.48
C ARG A 144 -23.41 -25.52 -58.98
#